data_AF-A0A2G3E622-F1
#
_entry.id   AF-A0A2G3E622-F1
#
_cell.length_a   1.000
_cell.length_b   1.000
_cell.length_c   1.000
_cell.angle_alpha   90.00
_cell.angle_beta   90.00
_cell.angle_gamma   90.00
#
_symmetry.space_group_name_H-M   'P 1'
#
loop_
_entity.id
_entity.type
_entity.pdbx_description
1 polymer ?
#
loop_
_entity_poly.entity_id
_entity_poly.type
_entity_poly.pdbx_seq_one_letter_code
_entity_poly.pdbx_strand_id
1 'polypeptide(L)'
;MKDLLKSLVDATSKADAEVRIEEINKRLDVSFHSNRESLCDYSSLKAIIDSFPIRDSVRFEIRDVTEGGVCFGNGGSTSEDDYNEFVKGIMEGEDLRVSLHVEKTIHENKLSIYSIKDFNSYFLNLSMLEMLKFVEEDLRDENQIIFELFNSELFIATSSMVFRPVGSSSSVKCFDRKKKIDECHKNCYIFWKGQHLPIPEDFHVVIEGDENPFSDAFKKIETMLSLVYIADNVHFQGENISCQLYGKRMNTISVAFSDIKYNPVLYDIYYWMYTEGNVVDKVALARNLLSLHCKYVALNDLDEQTFMSIKANFSIYQKENVDKYIEVKNKMTEFLTKLIAESRDIVLSIVNDIGKNIIAFFSFILTVFICGIMSEKGLEGIFTKEVTAFSYLICVGSLIYVAIIHFITNFKVEKLKDSYNALKENNDFLKDTKEYEEVFDDQKIEKTIAEINKNRFRLIWLWIIMIFLVFVVISILSDYGASKWLASFIKMVKGFVK
;
A
#
# COMPACT_ATOMS: atom_id res chain seq x y z
N MET A 1 43.38 -1.41 23.02
CA MET A 1 43.02 -2.67 22.34
C MET A 1 44.23 -3.58 22.31
N LYS A 2 44.07 -4.90 22.50
CA LYS A 2 45.20 -5.82 22.38
C LYS A 2 45.15 -6.42 20.97
N ASP A 3 46.06 -5.98 20.10
CA ASP A 3 46.26 -6.60 18.79
C ASP A 3 46.79 -8.02 19.02
N LEU A 4 45.93 -9.01 18.78
CA LEU A 4 46.21 -10.41 19.06
C LEU A 4 47.32 -10.97 18.15
N LEU A 5 47.31 -10.58 16.87
CA LEU A 5 48.31 -11.03 15.92
C LEU A 5 49.67 -10.42 16.24
N LYS A 6 49.71 -9.11 16.54
CA LYS A 6 50.94 -8.47 16.98
C LYS A 6 51.47 -9.08 18.27
N SER A 7 50.60 -9.34 19.25
CA SER A 7 51.00 -9.99 20.50
C SER A 7 51.60 -11.39 20.27
N LEU A 8 51.04 -12.17 19.33
CA LEU A 8 51.55 -13.49 18.98
C LEU A 8 52.90 -13.40 18.25
N VAL A 9 53.01 -12.52 17.26
CA VAL A 9 54.23 -12.31 16.47
C VAL A 9 55.35 -11.81 17.38
N ASP A 10 55.11 -10.77 18.19
CA ASP A 10 56.09 -10.20 19.11
C ASP A 10 56.59 -11.24 20.14
N ALA A 11 55.74 -12.23 20.49
CA ALA A 11 56.08 -13.28 21.44
C ALA A 11 56.82 -14.49 20.82
N THR A 12 56.92 -14.58 19.50
CA THR A 12 57.42 -15.79 18.83
C THR A 12 58.27 -15.56 17.59
N SER A 13 58.40 -14.35 17.04
CA SER A 13 59.14 -14.09 15.79
C SER A 13 60.59 -13.66 16.03
N LYS A 14 61.51 -13.97 15.09
CA LYS A 14 62.86 -13.36 15.09
C LYS A 14 62.76 -11.86 14.82
N ALA A 15 63.76 -11.09 15.27
CA ALA A 15 63.92 -9.70 14.84
C ALA A 15 63.97 -9.63 13.30
N ASP A 16 63.21 -8.69 12.72
CA ASP A 16 63.06 -8.45 11.28
C ASP A 16 62.44 -9.61 10.45
N ALA A 17 61.74 -10.56 11.08
CA ALA A 17 61.04 -11.61 10.35
C ALA A 17 59.92 -11.06 9.45
N GLU A 18 59.92 -11.46 8.18
CA GLU A 18 58.82 -11.14 7.26
C GLU A 18 57.57 -11.94 7.65
N VAL A 19 56.51 -11.25 8.07
CA VAL A 19 55.24 -11.88 8.44
C VAL A 19 54.29 -11.84 7.25
N ARG A 20 53.83 -13.02 6.84
CA ARG A 20 52.80 -13.17 5.81
C ARG A 20 51.46 -13.41 6.48
N ILE A 21 50.51 -12.52 6.21
CA ILE A 21 49.13 -12.60 6.71
C ILE A 21 48.21 -12.71 5.49
N GLU A 22 47.30 -13.66 5.52
CA GLU A 22 46.21 -13.79 4.56
C GLU A 22 44.91 -13.93 5.34
N GLU A 23 44.05 -12.92 5.27
CA GLU A 23 42.73 -12.98 5.87
C GLU A 23 41.64 -12.90 4.82
N ILE A 24 40.81 -13.94 4.78
CA ILE A 24 39.59 -14.01 3.97
C ILE A 24 38.38 -14.09 4.90
N ASN A 25 37.16 -14.30 4.36
CA ASN A 25 35.92 -14.27 5.15
C ASN A 25 36.00 -15.10 6.45
N LYS A 26 36.09 -16.43 6.32
CA LYS A 26 35.98 -17.39 7.44
C LYS A 26 37.30 -18.06 7.79
N ARG A 27 38.42 -17.51 7.31
CA ARG A 27 39.76 -18.07 7.52
C ARG A 27 40.81 -16.97 7.66
N LEU A 28 41.73 -17.16 8.57
CA LEU A 28 42.97 -16.40 8.68
C LEU A 28 44.15 -17.37 8.66
N ASP A 29 45.15 -17.08 7.84
CA ASP A 29 46.42 -17.78 7.82
C ASP A 29 47.55 -16.77 8.08
N VAL A 30 48.42 -17.08 9.03
CA VAL A 30 49.63 -16.30 9.31
C VAL A 30 50.83 -17.22 9.26
N SER A 31 51.92 -16.79 8.64
CA SER A 31 53.18 -17.53 8.64
C SER A 31 54.40 -16.62 8.72
N PHE A 32 55.39 -17.03 9.51
CA PHE A 32 56.65 -16.30 9.70
C PHE A 32 57.76 -17.24 10.21
N HIS A 33 58.98 -16.72 10.25
CA HIS A 33 60.16 -17.45 10.71
C HIS A 33 60.51 -17.08 12.17
N SER A 34 60.98 -18.09 12.92
CA SER A 34 61.31 -18.00 14.35
C SER A 34 62.60 -18.78 14.65
N ASN A 35 63.24 -18.53 15.80
CA ASN A 35 64.36 -19.30 16.35
C ASN A 35 64.07 -19.62 17.80
N ARG A 36 64.85 -20.55 18.35
CA ARG A 36 64.82 -20.92 19.75
C ARG A 36 64.88 -19.72 20.70
N GLU A 37 65.72 -18.72 20.42
CA GLU A 37 65.90 -17.57 21.32
C GLU A 37 64.69 -16.61 21.36
N SER A 38 63.83 -16.63 20.34
CA SER A 38 62.67 -15.75 20.24
C SER A 38 61.36 -16.40 20.71
N LEU A 39 61.36 -17.69 21.04
CA LEU A 39 60.18 -18.37 21.55
C LEU A 39 59.92 -17.97 23.01
N CYS A 40 58.70 -17.52 23.30
CA CYS A 40 58.23 -17.29 24.67
C CYS A 40 57.99 -18.59 25.44
N ASP A 41 57.73 -18.48 26.75
CA ASP A 41 57.34 -19.63 27.56
C ASP A 41 55.93 -20.14 27.22
N TYR A 42 55.66 -21.42 27.52
CA TYR A 42 54.37 -22.04 27.25
C TYR A 42 53.19 -21.28 27.86
N SER A 43 53.34 -20.74 29.07
CA SER A 43 52.24 -20.07 29.77
C SER A 43 51.84 -18.77 29.08
N SER A 44 52.83 -18.00 28.60
CA SER A 44 52.63 -16.81 27.77
C SER A 44 51.98 -17.15 26.43
N LEU A 45 52.49 -18.17 25.74
CA LEU A 45 51.92 -18.63 24.46
C LEU A 45 50.47 -19.07 24.61
N LYS A 46 50.19 -19.88 25.63
CA LYS A 46 48.84 -20.37 25.94
C LYS A 46 47.90 -19.23 26.28
N ALA A 47 48.33 -18.25 27.07
CA ALA A 47 47.51 -17.09 27.39
C ALA A 47 47.15 -16.25 26.15
N ILE A 48 48.03 -16.19 25.13
CA ILE A 48 47.73 -15.53 23.86
C ILE A 48 46.72 -16.36 23.06
N ILE A 49 46.93 -17.68 22.91
CA ILE A 49 46.02 -18.57 22.17
C ILE A 49 44.63 -18.59 22.81
N ASP A 50 44.54 -18.62 24.14
CA ASP A 50 43.28 -18.62 24.89
C ASP A 50 42.56 -17.27 24.85
N SER A 51 43.23 -16.20 24.41
CA SER A 51 42.63 -14.87 24.26
C SER A 51 41.86 -14.68 22.94
N PHE A 52 42.00 -15.62 21.99
CA PHE A 52 41.15 -15.66 20.80
C PHE A 52 39.69 -15.98 21.20
N PRO A 53 38.69 -15.41 20.51
CA PRO A 53 37.29 -15.71 20.77
C PRO A 53 36.99 -17.22 20.72
N ILE A 54 36.21 -17.70 21.69
CA ILE A 54 35.81 -19.12 21.80
C ILE A 54 35.09 -19.63 20.53
N ARG A 55 34.45 -18.73 19.78
CA ARG A 55 33.78 -19.03 18.50
C ARG A 55 34.73 -19.37 17.34
N ASP A 56 36.00 -19.01 17.44
CA ASP A 56 36.97 -19.23 16.38
C ASP A 56 37.86 -20.43 16.74
N SER A 57 38.06 -21.33 15.79
CA SER A 57 38.91 -22.50 15.96
C SER A 57 40.35 -22.13 15.61
N VAL A 58 41.24 -22.16 16.60
CA VAL A 58 42.63 -21.75 16.45
C VAL A 58 43.54 -22.96 16.38
N ARG A 59 44.43 -22.99 15.39
CA ARG A 59 45.51 -23.97 15.24
C ARG A 59 46.83 -23.24 15.03
N PHE A 60 47.70 -23.29 16.02
CA PHE A 60 49.02 -22.69 15.99
C PHE A 60 50.09 -23.79 15.91
N GLU A 61 51.02 -23.71 14.98
CA GLU A 61 51.98 -24.77 14.70
C GLU A 61 53.39 -24.20 14.58
N ILE A 62 54.35 -24.83 15.24
CA ILE A 62 55.79 -24.53 15.14
C ILE A 62 56.44 -25.79 14.58
N ARG A 63 57.08 -25.67 13.41
CA ARG A 63 57.78 -26.78 12.76
C ARG A 63 59.25 -26.46 12.60
N ASP A 64 60.09 -27.43 12.91
CA ASP A 64 61.43 -27.46 12.36
C ASP A 64 61.37 -27.90 10.88
N VAL A 65 62.30 -27.41 10.08
CA VAL A 65 62.42 -27.74 8.64
C VAL A 65 62.81 -29.21 8.45
N THR A 66 63.42 -29.85 9.46
CA THR A 66 64.00 -31.19 9.38
C THR A 66 63.39 -32.23 10.34
N GLU A 67 63.02 -31.85 11.57
CA GLU A 67 62.58 -32.78 12.63
C GLU A 67 61.27 -32.35 13.30
N GLY A 68 60.13 -32.73 12.71
CA GLY A 68 58.82 -32.66 13.36
C GLY A 68 58.35 -31.25 13.78
N GLY A 69 57.25 -31.18 14.53
CA GLY A 69 56.70 -29.91 15.02
C GLY A 69 55.67 -30.09 16.11
N VAL A 70 55.40 -29.00 16.82
CA VAL A 70 54.36 -28.92 17.85
C VAL A 70 53.18 -28.12 17.32
N CYS A 71 51.98 -28.58 17.67
CA CYS A 71 50.73 -27.93 17.31
C CYS A 71 49.92 -27.65 18.57
N PHE A 72 49.35 -26.46 18.65
CA PHE A 72 48.51 -25.95 19.71
C PHE A 72 47.16 -25.56 19.14
N GLY A 73 46.12 -25.57 19.96
CA GLY A 73 44.85 -24.96 19.61
C GLY A 73 44.09 -24.58 20.86
N ASN A 74 43.11 -23.67 20.72
CA ASN A 74 42.29 -23.19 21.84
C ASN A 74 41.34 -24.26 22.43
N GLY A 75 41.36 -25.49 21.89
CA GLY A 75 40.74 -26.69 22.46
C GLY A 75 41.65 -27.92 22.48
N GLY A 76 42.95 -27.76 22.21
CA GLY A 76 43.93 -28.85 22.10
C GLY A 76 44.57 -29.24 23.44
N SER A 77 45.05 -30.48 23.54
CA SER A 77 45.62 -31.09 24.75
C SER A 77 47.15 -30.99 24.87
N THR A 78 47.82 -30.16 24.07
CA THR A 78 49.29 -30.07 24.04
C THR A 78 49.81 -29.71 25.41
N SER A 79 50.58 -30.61 26.02
CA SER A 79 51.07 -30.41 27.38
C SER A 79 52.25 -29.44 27.39
N GLU A 80 52.45 -28.79 28.53
CA GLU A 80 53.63 -27.95 28.76
C GLU A 80 54.93 -28.77 28.61
N ASP A 81 54.89 -30.05 28.98
CA ASP A 81 56.00 -30.99 28.84
C ASP A 81 56.37 -31.21 27.36
N ASP A 82 55.37 -31.46 26.48
CA ASP A 82 55.60 -31.67 25.05
C ASP A 82 56.25 -30.43 24.38
N TYR A 83 55.83 -29.23 24.77
CA TYR A 83 56.42 -28.00 24.27
C TYR A 83 57.86 -27.83 24.75
N ASN A 84 58.11 -28.02 26.04
CA ASN A 84 59.43 -27.87 26.62
C ASN A 84 60.41 -28.93 26.08
N GLU A 85 59.93 -30.13 25.77
CA GLU A 85 60.72 -31.18 25.11
C GLU A 85 61.09 -30.76 23.68
N PHE A 86 60.12 -30.27 22.89
CA PHE A 86 60.38 -29.76 21.55
C PHE A 86 61.39 -28.60 21.54
N VAL A 87 61.21 -27.59 22.40
CA VAL A 87 62.12 -26.43 22.49
C VAL A 87 63.54 -26.85 22.89
N LYS A 88 63.69 -27.87 23.75
CA LYS A 88 65.01 -28.40 24.11
C LYS A 88 65.71 -29.09 22.95
N GLY A 89 64.95 -29.74 22.06
CA GLY A 89 65.45 -30.47 20.89
C GLY A 89 66.02 -29.58 19.78
N ILE A 90 65.57 -28.33 19.69
CA ILE A 90 65.99 -27.36 18.65
C ILE A 90 67.43 -26.89 18.90
N MET A 91 68.31 -26.92 17.89
CA MET A 91 69.67 -26.38 18.03
C MET A 91 69.70 -24.84 17.96
N GLU A 92 70.70 -24.21 18.58
CA GLU A 92 70.90 -22.76 18.49
C GLU A 92 71.12 -22.34 17.02
N GLY A 93 70.41 -21.29 16.60
CA GLY A 93 70.47 -20.77 15.24
C GLY A 93 69.61 -21.50 14.19
N GLU A 94 68.90 -22.57 14.55
CA GLU A 94 67.95 -23.23 13.64
C GLU A 94 66.80 -22.29 13.24
N ASP A 95 66.30 -22.50 12.01
CA ASP A 95 65.21 -21.72 11.46
C ASP A 95 63.90 -22.49 11.57
N LEU A 96 62.98 -21.94 12.36
CA LEU A 96 61.69 -22.54 12.64
C LEU A 96 60.61 -21.85 11.80
N ARG A 97 59.68 -22.63 11.27
CA ARG A 97 58.50 -22.11 10.61
C ARG A 97 57.32 -22.11 11.56
N VAL A 98 56.77 -20.92 11.81
CA VAL A 98 55.57 -20.74 12.60
C VAL A 98 54.40 -20.49 11.67
N SER A 99 53.28 -21.17 11.93
CA SER A 99 52.02 -20.95 11.22
C SER A 99 50.83 -20.90 12.18
N LEU A 100 49.99 -19.88 12.04
CA LEU A 100 48.70 -19.77 12.69
C LEU A 100 47.61 -19.97 11.63
N HIS A 101 46.66 -20.84 11.92
CA HIS A 101 45.46 -21.04 11.14
C HIS A 101 44.25 -20.82 12.04
N VAL A 102 43.34 -19.93 11.66
CA VAL A 102 42.11 -19.66 12.39
C VAL A 102 40.92 -19.86 11.47
N GLU A 103 40.05 -20.81 11.80
CA GLU A 103 38.73 -20.94 11.19
C GLU A 103 37.72 -20.12 11.99
N LYS A 104 37.05 -19.19 11.32
CA LYS A 104 36.15 -18.22 11.94
C LYS A 104 34.70 -18.63 11.73
N THR A 105 33.88 -18.50 12.77
CA THR A 105 32.44 -18.78 12.67
C THR A 105 31.61 -17.59 13.10
N ILE A 106 30.45 -17.42 12.47
CA ILE A 106 29.47 -16.41 12.87
C ILE A 106 28.69 -16.98 14.04
N HIS A 107 28.84 -16.38 15.21
CA HIS A 107 28.12 -16.72 16.43
C HIS A 107 27.56 -15.45 17.06
N GLU A 108 26.29 -15.46 17.46
CA GLU A 108 25.58 -14.25 17.95
C GLU A 108 25.74 -13.04 17.00
N ASN A 109 25.67 -13.30 15.69
CA ASN A 109 25.81 -12.30 14.64
C ASN A 109 27.14 -11.55 14.66
N LYS A 110 28.19 -12.15 15.20
CA LYS A 110 29.55 -11.58 15.25
C LYS A 110 30.52 -12.42 14.45
N LEU A 111 31.40 -11.75 13.70
CA LEU A 111 32.54 -12.33 13.01
C LEU A 111 33.81 -11.60 13.42
N SER A 112 34.89 -12.33 13.69
CA SER A 112 36.19 -11.74 14.01
C SER A 112 36.93 -11.28 12.75
N ILE A 113 37.57 -10.11 12.82
CA ILE A 113 38.55 -9.64 11.83
C ILE A 113 39.85 -9.33 12.55
N TYR A 114 40.90 -10.08 12.25
CA TYR A 114 42.19 -9.99 12.94
C TYR A 114 43.16 -9.01 12.29
N SER A 115 43.10 -8.88 10.97
CA SER A 115 43.81 -7.95 10.11
C SER A 115 42.84 -7.24 9.18
N ILE A 116 42.42 -6.02 9.54
CA ILE A 116 41.54 -5.22 8.69
C ILE A 116 42.15 -4.96 7.31
N LYS A 117 43.48 -4.82 7.22
CA LYS A 117 44.20 -4.53 5.97
C LYS A 117 44.06 -5.69 4.97
N ASP A 118 44.29 -6.92 5.43
CA ASP A 118 44.24 -8.11 4.57
C ASP A 118 42.78 -8.47 4.24
N PHE A 119 41.87 -8.33 5.21
CA PHE A 119 40.44 -8.47 4.97
C PHE A 119 39.92 -7.48 3.91
N ASN A 120 40.29 -6.20 4.00
CA ASN A 120 39.91 -5.19 3.00
C ASN A 120 40.48 -5.55 1.63
N SER A 121 41.72 -6.00 1.58
CA SER A 121 42.39 -6.41 0.34
C SER A 121 41.68 -7.62 -0.29
N TYR A 122 41.21 -8.58 0.51
CA TYR A 122 40.40 -9.70 0.05
C TYR A 122 39.02 -9.24 -0.44
N PHE A 123 38.27 -8.54 0.41
CA PHE A 123 36.88 -8.16 0.15
C PHE A 123 36.76 -7.23 -1.06
N LEU A 124 37.64 -6.23 -1.19
CA LEU A 124 37.62 -5.28 -2.31
C LEU A 124 38.09 -5.87 -3.64
N ASN A 125 38.77 -7.02 -3.63
CA ASN A 125 39.14 -7.75 -4.84
C ASN A 125 38.03 -8.68 -5.35
N LEU A 126 36.95 -8.88 -4.59
CA LEU A 126 35.78 -9.63 -5.05
C LEU A 126 35.05 -8.88 -6.17
N SER A 127 34.47 -9.63 -7.11
CA SER A 127 33.48 -9.07 -8.03
C SER A 127 32.22 -8.62 -7.27
N MET A 128 31.43 -7.74 -7.90
CA MET A 128 30.18 -7.25 -7.30
C MET A 128 29.24 -8.41 -6.92
N LEU A 129 29.12 -9.44 -7.76
CA LEU A 129 28.29 -10.61 -7.47
C LEU A 129 28.81 -11.43 -6.29
N GLU A 130 30.13 -11.56 -6.15
CA GLU A 130 30.75 -12.26 -5.02
C GLU A 130 30.57 -11.47 -3.72
N MET A 131 30.65 -10.13 -3.75
CA MET A 131 30.33 -9.30 -2.59
C MET A 131 28.86 -9.45 -2.16
N LEU A 132 27.91 -9.48 -3.10
CA LEU A 132 26.50 -9.70 -2.79
C LEU A 132 26.26 -11.06 -2.14
N LYS A 133 26.88 -12.12 -2.67
CA LYS A 133 26.81 -13.47 -2.08
C LYS A 133 27.47 -13.54 -0.72
N PHE A 134 28.62 -12.90 -0.55
CA PHE A 134 29.30 -12.78 0.73
C PHE A 134 28.34 -12.19 1.78
N VAL A 135 27.70 -11.07 1.45
CA VAL A 135 26.79 -10.37 2.36
C VAL A 135 25.52 -11.20 2.62
N GLU A 136 24.96 -11.83 1.60
CA GLU A 136 23.82 -12.75 1.73
C GLU A 136 24.13 -13.94 2.66
N GLU A 137 25.28 -14.59 2.49
CA GLU A 137 25.68 -15.78 3.26
C GLU A 137 25.99 -15.47 4.72
N ASP A 138 26.52 -14.28 4.99
CA ASP A 138 26.93 -13.85 6.32
C ASP A 138 25.79 -13.21 7.11
N LEU A 139 24.94 -12.38 6.48
CA LEU A 139 23.73 -11.85 7.12
C LEU A 139 22.64 -12.92 7.27
N ARG A 140 22.47 -13.79 6.28
CA ARG A 140 21.36 -14.77 6.24
C ARG A 140 20.00 -14.06 6.46
N ASP A 141 19.23 -14.55 7.44
CA ASP A 141 17.93 -14.00 7.86
C ASP A 141 18.05 -13.01 9.04
N GLU A 142 19.27 -12.70 9.49
CA GLU A 142 19.51 -11.79 10.60
C GLU A 142 19.37 -10.33 10.12
N ASN A 143 18.98 -9.45 11.04
CA ASN A 143 18.84 -8.04 10.71
C ASN A 143 20.18 -7.31 10.62
N GLN A 144 21.21 -7.81 11.31
CA GLN A 144 22.51 -7.17 11.39
C GLN A 144 23.62 -8.18 11.70
N ILE A 145 24.82 -7.96 11.16
CA ILE A 145 26.08 -8.62 11.49
C ILE A 145 27.11 -7.60 11.99
N ILE A 146 27.92 -8.02 12.95
CA ILE A 146 29.00 -7.23 13.56
C ILE A 146 30.34 -7.87 13.21
N PHE A 147 31.18 -7.12 12.50
CA PHE A 147 32.58 -7.43 12.27
C PHE A 147 33.43 -6.82 13.39
N GLU A 148 33.92 -7.66 14.30
CA GLU A 148 34.73 -7.27 15.45
C GLU A 148 36.20 -7.15 15.06
N LEU A 149 36.73 -5.93 15.07
CA LEU A 149 38.09 -5.61 14.65
C LEU A 149 39.06 -5.72 15.82
N PHE A 150 40.10 -6.56 15.67
CA PHE A 150 41.12 -6.77 16.71
C PHE A 150 42.35 -5.88 16.56
N ASN A 151 42.62 -5.36 15.36
CA ASN A 151 43.81 -4.56 15.06
C ASN A 151 43.51 -3.14 14.54
N SER A 152 42.28 -2.66 14.70
CA SER A 152 41.86 -1.36 14.18
C SER A 152 40.80 -0.70 15.05
N GLU A 153 40.90 0.64 15.16
CA GLU A 153 39.91 1.49 15.84
C GLU A 153 38.80 1.98 14.88
N LEU A 154 38.78 1.46 13.65
CA LEU A 154 37.80 1.81 12.62
C LEU A 154 36.36 1.54 13.08
N PHE A 155 35.47 2.50 12.85
CA PHE A 155 34.04 2.35 13.12
C PHE A 155 33.22 2.79 11.92
N ILE A 156 32.73 1.81 11.16
CA ILE A 156 31.87 2.00 9.99
C ILE A 156 30.59 1.22 10.21
N ALA A 157 29.46 1.80 9.83
CA ALA A 157 28.21 1.06 9.89
C ALA A 157 27.27 1.39 8.76
N THR A 158 26.63 0.34 8.24
CA THR A 158 25.37 0.40 7.51
C THR A 158 24.22 0.04 8.45
N SER A 159 23.00 -0.09 7.92
CA SER A 159 21.87 -0.52 8.73
C SER A 159 21.93 -2.00 9.15
N SER A 160 22.71 -2.82 8.42
CA SER A 160 22.85 -4.26 8.69
C SER A 160 24.30 -4.75 8.84
N MET A 161 25.33 -3.98 8.48
CA MET A 161 26.73 -4.35 8.69
C MET A 161 27.42 -3.34 9.59
N VAL A 162 28.07 -3.81 10.67
CA VAL A 162 28.78 -2.94 11.62
C VAL A 162 30.21 -3.41 11.77
N PHE A 163 31.17 -2.62 11.30
CA PHE A 163 32.59 -2.81 11.55
C PHE A 163 32.97 -1.98 12.77
N ARG A 164 33.39 -2.63 13.85
CA ARG A 164 33.74 -1.91 15.07
C ARG A 164 34.87 -2.57 15.85
N PRO A 165 35.60 -1.80 16.66
CA PRO A 165 36.67 -2.35 17.47
C PRO A 165 36.12 -3.24 18.58
N VAL A 166 36.86 -4.30 18.93
CA VAL A 166 36.45 -5.24 20.00
C VAL A 166 36.25 -4.49 21.32
N GLY A 167 35.16 -4.82 22.03
CA GLY A 167 34.80 -4.18 23.30
C GLY A 167 34.08 -2.84 23.17
N SER A 168 33.92 -2.30 21.95
CA SER A 168 33.09 -1.13 21.71
C SER A 168 31.61 -1.45 21.93
N SER A 169 30.93 -0.60 22.72
CA SER A 169 29.47 -0.71 22.97
C SER A 169 28.62 0.06 21.96
N SER A 170 29.22 0.65 20.92
CA SER A 170 28.49 1.43 19.93
C SER A 170 27.45 0.57 19.22
N SER A 171 26.18 0.96 19.35
CA SER A 171 25.04 0.30 18.73
C SER A 171 24.49 1.16 17.60
N VAL A 172 24.14 0.53 16.48
CA VAL A 172 23.46 1.17 15.36
C VAL A 172 22.01 0.73 15.35
N LYS A 173 21.10 1.65 15.02
CA LYS A 173 19.67 1.37 15.01
C LYS A 173 19.38 0.27 13.99
N CYS A 174 18.95 -0.87 14.50
CA CYS A 174 18.48 -1.99 13.69
C CYS A 174 17.11 -1.68 13.07
N PHE A 175 16.85 -2.21 11.88
CA PHE A 175 15.54 -2.21 11.24
C PHE A 175 15.06 -3.65 11.04
N ASP A 176 13.78 -3.81 10.72
CA ASP A 176 13.22 -5.12 10.37
C ASP A 176 13.57 -5.43 8.91
N ARG A 177 14.76 -6.02 8.72
CA ARG A 177 15.33 -6.34 7.41
C ARG A 177 14.48 -7.35 6.68
N LYS A 178 14.02 -8.39 7.37
CA LYS A 178 13.17 -9.44 6.80
C LYS A 178 11.89 -8.86 6.22
N LYS A 179 11.18 -8.01 6.99
CA LYS A 179 9.98 -7.34 6.50
C LYS A 179 10.25 -6.47 5.28
N LYS A 180 11.40 -5.78 5.23
CA LYS A 180 11.80 -4.95 4.09
C LYS A 180 12.02 -5.80 2.84
N ILE A 181 12.78 -6.90 2.96
CA ILE A 181 13.00 -7.86 1.87
C ILE A 181 11.68 -8.42 1.35
N ASP A 182 10.79 -8.84 2.25
CA ASP A 182 9.46 -9.37 1.89
C ASP A 182 8.64 -8.34 1.11
N GLU A 183 8.66 -7.07 1.52
CA GLU A 183 7.93 -6.00 0.84
C GLU A 183 8.53 -5.69 -0.54
N CYS A 184 9.85 -5.73 -0.67
CA CYS A 184 10.53 -5.61 -1.96
C CYS A 184 10.18 -6.77 -2.90
N HIS A 185 10.19 -8.02 -2.42
CA HIS A 185 9.87 -9.21 -3.23
C HIS A 185 8.41 -9.26 -3.68
N LYS A 186 7.46 -8.68 -2.92
CA LYS A 186 6.06 -8.55 -3.36
C LYS A 186 5.89 -7.66 -4.58
N ASN A 187 6.80 -6.70 -4.77
CA ASN A 187 6.68 -5.65 -5.78
C ASN A 187 7.71 -5.76 -6.92
N CYS A 188 8.76 -6.57 -6.75
CA CYS A 188 9.85 -6.74 -7.70
C CYS A 188 10.19 -8.23 -7.87
N TYR A 189 10.17 -8.72 -9.11
CA TYR A 189 10.52 -10.09 -9.47
C TYR A 189 11.98 -10.18 -9.92
N ILE A 190 12.80 -10.88 -9.15
CA ILE A 190 14.25 -10.93 -9.34
C ILE A 190 14.68 -12.38 -9.58
N PHE A 191 15.36 -12.64 -10.70
CA PHE A 191 15.98 -13.94 -10.96
C PHE A 191 17.38 -14.00 -10.33
N TRP A 192 17.43 -14.18 -9.01
CA TRP A 192 18.66 -14.32 -8.22
C TRP A 192 19.01 -15.79 -7.95
N LYS A 193 20.30 -16.14 -8.02
CA LYS A 193 20.81 -17.49 -7.71
C LYS A 193 21.32 -17.57 -6.26
N GLY A 194 20.45 -17.23 -5.32
CA GLY A 194 20.66 -17.31 -3.88
C GLY A 194 19.30 -17.41 -3.17
N GLN A 195 19.30 -17.34 -1.85
CA GLN A 195 18.09 -17.32 -1.04
C GLN A 195 17.35 -15.98 -1.22
N HIS A 196 18.00 -14.87 -0.91
CA HIS A 196 17.46 -13.51 -0.99
C HIS A 196 18.56 -12.54 -1.41
N LEU A 197 18.29 -11.73 -2.44
CA LEU A 197 19.24 -10.68 -2.84
C LEU A 197 19.35 -9.64 -1.70
N PRO A 198 20.57 -9.16 -1.36
CA PRO A 198 20.75 -8.04 -0.44
C PRO A 198 20.00 -6.78 -0.87
N ILE A 199 19.63 -5.94 0.08
CA ILE A 199 18.91 -4.67 -0.17
C ILE A 199 19.85 -3.46 -0.10
N PRO A 200 19.48 -2.31 -0.69
CA PRO A 200 20.33 -1.12 -0.69
C PRO A 200 20.79 -0.69 0.71
N GLU A 201 19.94 -0.80 1.73
CA GLU A 201 20.26 -0.48 3.12
C GLU A 201 21.40 -1.33 3.71
N ASP A 202 21.67 -2.51 3.12
CA ASP A 202 22.79 -3.34 3.54
C ASP A 202 24.14 -2.67 3.22
N PHE A 203 24.19 -1.88 2.14
CA PHE A 203 25.39 -1.18 1.69
C PHE A 203 25.33 0.34 1.96
N HIS A 204 24.17 0.87 2.37
CA HIS A 204 24.03 2.28 2.70
C HIS A 204 24.77 2.65 3.99
N VAL A 205 25.85 3.40 3.85
CA VAL A 205 26.71 3.81 4.97
C VAL A 205 26.01 4.90 5.80
N VAL A 206 25.69 4.57 7.04
CA VAL A 206 25.07 5.46 8.04
C VAL A 206 26.15 6.14 8.89
N ILE A 207 27.25 5.45 9.15
CA ILE A 207 28.41 5.96 9.87
C ILE A 207 29.64 5.70 9.00
N GLU A 208 30.25 6.77 8.50
CA GLU A 208 31.40 6.67 7.57
C GLU A 208 32.71 6.34 8.28
N GLY A 209 32.91 6.78 9.52
CA GLY A 209 34.20 6.66 10.20
C GLY A 209 35.33 7.44 9.51
N ASP A 210 36.54 7.33 10.05
CA ASP A 210 37.74 7.90 9.42
C ASP A 210 38.29 6.92 8.36
N GLU A 211 38.53 7.40 7.14
CA GLU A 211 39.13 6.63 6.02
C GLU A 211 38.40 5.32 5.64
N ASN A 212 37.10 5.39 5.32
CA ASN A 212 36.30 4.23 4.90
C ASN A 212 36.83 3.58 3.59
N PRO A 213 37.40 2.35 3.65
CA PRO A 213 37.92 1.65 2.48
C PRO A 213 36.82 1.09 1.57
N PHE A 214 35.59 0.95 2.08
CA PHE A 214 34.46 0.34 1.37
C PHE A 214 33.59 1.36 0.63
N SER A 215 33.80 2.66 0.84
CA SER A 215 32.89 3.75 0.42
C SER A 215 32.50 3.64 -1.05
N ASP A 216 33.47 3.50 -1.96
CA ASP A 216 33.21 3.45 -3.40
C ASP A 216 32.50 2.17 -3.85
N ALA A 217 32.88 1.01 -3.30
CA ALA A 217 32.26 -0.27 -3.62
C ALA A 217 30.80 -0.30 -3.13
N PHE A 218 30.57 0.12 -1.89
CA PHE A 218 29.25 0.16 -1.27
C PHE A 218 28.32 1.11 -2.01
N LYS A 219 28.78 2.32 -2.37
CA LYS A 219 28.00 3.29 -3.16
C LYS A 219 27.56 2.74 -4.52
N LYS A 220 28.44 2.01 -5.22
CA LYS A 220 28.10 1.37 -6.50
C LYS A 220 27.09 0.25 -6.32
N ILE A 221 27.26 -0.59 -5.30
CA ILE A 221 26.33 -1.68 -4.99
C ILE A 221 24.97 -1.12 -4.58
N GLU A 222 24.93 -0.11 -3.71
CA GLU A 222 23.71 0.59 -3.29
C GLU A 222 22.95 1.13 -4.49
N THR A 223 23.65 1.78 -5.44
CA THR A 223 23.03 2.32 -6.65
C THR A 223 22.45 1.20 -7.53
N MET A 224 23.21 0.12 -7.72
CA MET A 224 22.78 -1.06 -8.48
C MET A 224 21.54 -1.71 -7.86
N LEU A 225 21.57 -1.97 -6.55
CA LEU A 225 20.43 -2.55 -5.83
C LEU A 225 19.22 -1.61 -5.84
N SER A 226 19.42 -0.30 -5.76
CA SER A 226 18.33 0.66 -5.86
C SER A 226 17.65 0.57 -7.24
N LEU A 227 18.44 0.46 -8.31
CA LEU A 227 17.94 0.23 -9.67
C LEU A 227 17.18 -1.11 -9.79
N VAL A 228 17.70 -2.18 -9.18
CA VAL A 228 17.04 -3.50 -9.10
C VAL A 228 15.64 -3.37 -8.51
N TYR A 229 15.53 -2.80 -7.30
CA TYR A 229 14.28 -2.78 -6.55
C TYR A 229 13.29 -1.70 -7.02
N ILE A 230 13.73 -0.73 -7.81
CA ILE A 230 12.85 0.18 -8.55
C ILE A 230 12.15 -0.56 -9.71
N ALA A 231 12.87 -1.47 -10.38
CA ALA A 231 12.37 -2.22 -11.53
C ALA A 231 11.29 -3.26 -11.14
N ASP A 232 10.55 -3.74 -12.14
CA ASP A 232 9.54 -4.79 -11.99
C ASP A 232 10.15 -6.18 -12.15
N ASN A 233 10.94 -6.38 -13.21
CA ASN A 233 11.63 -7.65 -13.47
C ASN A 233 13.13 -7.43 -13.61
N VAL A 234 13.92 -8.30 -12.99
CA VAL A 234 15.38 -8.20 -13.00
C VAL A 234 16.03 -9.53 -13.37
N HIS A 235 16.98 -9.47 -14.31
CA HIS A 235 17.75 -10.61 -14.78
C HIS A 235 19.24 -10.32 -14.70
N PHE A 236 19.97 -11.17 -13.98
CA PHE A 236 21.43 -11.17 -13.93
C PHE A 236 22.00 -12.03 -15.06
N GLN A 237 22.89 -11.45 -15.88
CA GLN A 237 23.51 -12.11 -17.04
C GLN A 237 25.03 -11.92 -16.99
N GLY A 238 25.70 -12.71 -16.16
CA GLY A 238 27.14 -12.53 -15.90
C GLY A 238 27.41 -11.17 -15.27
N GLU A 239 28.28 -10.37 -15.89
CA GLU A 239 28.64 -9.01 -15.45
C GLU A 239 27.64 -7.92 -15.85
N ASN A 240 26.48 -8.30 -16.41
CA ASN A 240 25.43 -7.37 -16.82
C ASN A 240 24.16 -7.60 -16.01
N ILE A 241 23.46 -6.52 -15.74
CA ILE A 241 22.11 -6.53 -15.17
C ILE A 241 21.11 -5.96 -16.15
N SER A 242 20.00 -6.67 -16.34
CA SER A 242 18.85 -6.20 -17.12
C SER A 242 17.66 -5.94 -16.20
N CYS A 243 17.22 -4.69 -16.15
CA CYS A 243 16.09 -4.22 -15.36
C CYS A 243 14.96 -3.77 -16.28
N GLN A 244 13.78 -4.36 -16.13
CA GLN A 244 12.58 -3.99 -16.86
C GLN A 244 11.63 -3.23 -15.94
N LEU A 245 11.17 -2.07 -16.40
CA LEU A 245 10.27 -1.18 -15.68
C LEU A 245 8.98 -1.01 -16.48
N TYR A 246 7.86 -1.42 -15.89
CA TYR A 246 6.51 -1.29 -16.46
C TYR A 246 5.81 -0.11 -15.80
N GLY A 247 5.85 1.03 -16.46
CA GLY A 247 4.98 2.16 -16.15
C GLY A 247 3.93 2.37 -17.24
N LYS A 248 3.68 3.63 -17.59
CA LYS A 248 2.87 3.98 -18.77
C LYS A 248 3.50 3.47 -20.07
N ARG A 249 4.80 3.17 -20.03
CA ARG A 249 5.58 2.53 -21.08
C ARG A 249 6.50 1.49 -20.45
N MET A 250 6.81 0.44 -21.21
CA MET A 250 7.85 -0.51 -20.84
C MET A 250 9.21 0.07 -21.21
N ASN A 251 10.11 0.15 -20.23
CA ASN A 251 11.52 0.48 -20.45
C ASN A 251 12.38 -0.70 -20.00
N THR A 252 13.38 -1.06 -20.79
CA THR A 252 14.38 -2.07 -20.42
C THR A 252 15.73 -1.39 -20.37
N ILE A 253 16.43 -1.57 -19.27
CA ILE A 253 17.77 -1.05 -19.04
C ILE A 253 18.71 -2.23 -18.92
N SER A 254 19.83 -2.17 -19.62
CA SER A 254 20.91 -3.14 -19.50
C SER A 254 22.19 -2.39 -19.22
N VAL A 255 22.84 -2.68 -18.10
CA VAL A 255 24.05 -2.00 -17.64
C VAL A 255 25.07 -3.03 -17.19
N ALA A 256 26.34 -2.82 -17.56
CA ALA A 256 27.45 -3.62 -17.04
C ALA A 256 27.83 -3.14 -15.64
N PHE A 257 28.22 -4.04 -14.73
CA PHE A 257 28.62 -3.65 -13.38
C PHE A 257 29.78 -2.65 -13.35
N SER A 258 30.67 -2.72 -14.34
CA SER A 258 31.78 -1.76 -14.52
C SER A 258 31.31 -0.33 -14.76
N ASP A 259 30.13 -0.15 -15.36
CA ASP A 259 29.61 1.14 -15.82
C ASP A 259 28.70 1.81 -14.77
N ILE A 260 28.42 1.11 -13.66
CA ILE A 260 27.61 1.64 -12.57
C ILE A 260 28.40 2.72 -11.83
N LYS A 261 27.78 3.89 -11.74
CA LYS A 261 28.28 5.05 -11.01
C LYS A 261 27.41 5.26 -9.78
N TYR A 262 27.98 5.88 -8.75
CA TYR A 262 27.18 6.26 -7.59
C TYR A 262 26.10 7.27 -7.97
N ASN A 263 24.85 6.98 -7.62
CA ASN A 263 23.73 7.89 -7.75
C ASN A 263 22.85 7.85 -6.48
N PRO A 264 22.97 8.83 -5.57
CA PRO A 264 22.18 8.87 -4.34
C PRO A 264 20.68 9.05 -4.61
N VAL A 265 20.29 9.67 -5.74
CA VAL A 265 18.89 9.89 -6.07
C VAL A 265 18.16 8.57 -6.31
N LEU A 266 18.85 7.57 -6.86
CA LEU A 266 18.27 6.24 -7.03
C LEU A 266 17.96 5.60 -5.67
N TYR A 267 18.89 5.73 -4.71
CA TYR A 267 18.64 5.29 -3.33
C TYR A 267 17.46 6.04 -2.71
N ASP A 268 17.38 7.36 -2.86
CA ASP A 268 16.27 8.15 -2.33
C ASP A 268 14.90 7.74 -2.90
N ILE A 269 14.82 7.48 -4.20
CA ILE A 269 13.61 7.01 -4.87
C ILE A 269 13.22 5.63 -4.35
N TYR A 270 14.16 4.69 -4.33
CA TYR A 270 13.97 3.35 -3.78
C TYR A 270 13.48 3.42 -2.32
N TYR A 271 14.20 4.16 -1.49
CA TYR A 271 13.92 4.28 -0.07
C TYR A 271 12.53 4.85 0.16
N TRP A 272 12.14 5.88 -0.59
CA TRP A 272 10.79 6.46 -0.53
C TRP A 272 9.68 5.51 -0.97
N MET A 273 9.92 4.69 -2.02
CA MET A 273 8.95 3.70 -2.51
C MET A 273 8.58 2.69 -1.43
N TYR A 274 9.57 2.25 -0.65
CA TYR A 274 9.43 1.16 0.33
C TYR A 274 9.42 1.63 1.79
N THR A 275 9.16 2.91 2.05
CA THR A 275 9.12 3.46 3.41
C THR A 275 7.87 4.31 3.61
N GLU A 276 7.08 3.97 4.64
CA GLU A 276 5.85 4.66 5.07
C GLU A 276 4.72 4.73 4.01
N GLY A 277 3.46 4.69 4.44
CA GLY A 277 2.30 4.80 3.54
C GLY A 277 2.03 3.57 2.67
N ASN A 278 1.25 3.74 1.59
CA ASN A 278 0.88 2.65 0.68
C ASN A 278 2.01 2.39 -0.33
N VAL A 279 2.79 1.33 -0.11
CA VAL A 279 3.90 0.90 -0.96
C VAL A 279 3.42 0.62 -2.39
N VAL A 280 2.27 -0.04 -2.56
CA VAL A 280 1.75 -0.40 -3.89
C VAL A 280 1.50 0.84 -4.75
N ASP A 281 0.84 1.86 -4.19
CA ASP A 281 0.56 3.11 -4.90
C ASP A 281 1.84 3.88 -5.20
N LYS A 282 2.77 3.95 -4.25
CA LYS A 282 4.07 4.62 -4.41
C LYS A 282 4.91 3.97 -5.50
N VAL A 283 5.02 2.64 -5.47
CA VAL A 283 5.78 1.87 -6.46
C VAL A 283 5.19 2.06 -7.85
N ALA A 284 3.86 1.91 -7.99
CA ALA A 284 3.17 2.10 -9.26
C ALA A 284 3.33 3.53 -9.81
N LEU A 285 3.21 4.55 -8.96
CA LEU A 285 3.37 5.95 -9.37
C LEU A 285 4.82 6.28 -9.73
N ALA A 286 5.80 5.83 -8.95
CA ALA A 286 7.21 6.02 -9.24
C ALA A 286 7.57 5.40 -10.60
N ARG A 287 7.22 4.12 -10.84
CA ARG A 287 7.45 3.45 -12.13
C ARG A 287 6.74 4.17 -13.28
N ASN A 288 5.51 4.63 -13.09
CA ASN A 288 4.80 5.40 -14.11
C ASN A 288 5.55 6.69 -14.50
N LEU A 289 6.04 7.45 -13.53
CA LEU A 289 6.75 8.70 -13.80
C LEU A 289 8.16 8.47 -14.35
N LEU A 290 8.89 7.50 -13.79
CA LEU A 290 10.20 7.10 -14.28
C LEU A 290 10.11 6.58 -15.72
N SER A 291 9.07 5.80 -16.06
CA SER A 291 8.88 5.33 -17.43
C SER A 291 8.73 6.46 -18.46
N LEU A 292 8.20 7.61 -18.03
CA LEU A 292 8.04 8.81 -18.87
C LEU A 292 9.33 9.65 -18.92
N HIS A 293 9.96 9.89 -17.77
CA HIS A 293 11.19 10.67 -17.66
C HIS A 293 12.35 9.98 -18.38
N CYS A 294 12.48 8.66 -18.23
CA CYS A 294 13.57 7.89 -18.82
C CYS A 294 13.46 7.68 -20.34
N LYS A 295 12.51 8.36 -21.00
CA LYS A 295 12.52 8.51 -22.46
C LYS A 295 13.72 9.35 -22.95
N TYR A 296 14.21 10.26 -22.11
CA TYR A 296 15.22 11.25 -22.49
C TYR A 296 16.51 11.18 -21.67
N VAL A 297 16.46 10.50 -20.52
CA VAL A 297 17.58 10.35 -19.56
C VAL A 297 17.70 8.88 -19.20
N ALA A 298 18.93 8.35 -19.12
CA ALA A 298 19.11 6.97 -18.66
C ALA A 298 18.67 6.85 -17.19
N LEU A 299 18.08 5.72 -16.79
CA LEU A 299 17.65 5.51 -15.39
C LEU A 299 18.83 5.57 -14.40
N ASN A 300 20.06 5.35 -14.86
CA ASN A 300 21.26 5.48 -14.05
C ASN A 300 21.65 6.95 -13.77
N ASP A 301 21.14 7.89 -14.57
CA ASP A 301 21.52 9.32 -14.55
C ASP A 301 20.37 10.21 -14.01
N LEU A 302 19.52 9.66 -13.13
CA LEU A 302 18.44 10.44 -12.52
C LEU A 302 18.97 11.55 -11.62
N ASP A 303 18.27 12.68 -11.64
CA ASP A 303 18.57 13.87 -10.87
C ASP A 303 17.54 14.13 -9.76
N GLU A 304 17.91 15.00 -8.80
CA GLU A 304 17.05 15.35 -7.66
C GLU A 304 15.70 15.93 -8.11
N GLN A 305 15.67 16.63 -9.26
CA GLN A 305 14.45 17.17 -9.84
C GLN A 305 13.44 16.06 -10.19
N THR A 306 13.92 14.92 -10.67
CA THR A 306 13.07 13.75 -10.92
C THR A 306 12.47 13.21 -9.63
N PHE A 307 13.25 13.08 -8.57
CA PHE A 307 12.74 12.63 -7.27
C PHE A 307 11.72 13.60 -6.68
N MET A 308 11.97 14.91 -6.76
CA MET A 308 11.02 15.94 -6.35
C MET A 308 9.71 15.88 -7.15
N SER A 309 9.81 15.63 -8.47
CA SER A 309 8.64 15.42 -9.34
C SER A 309 7.82 14.21 -8.90
N ILE A 310 8.46 13.09 -8.55
CA ILE A 310 7.77 11.89 -8.05
C ILE A 310 6.99 12.20 -6.77
N LYS A 311 7.64 12.84 -5.79
CA LYS A 311 6.99 13.23 -4.51
C LYS A 311 5.83 14.21 -4.73
N ALA A 312 6.00 15.20 -5.61
CA ALA A 312 4.96 16.17 -5.92
C ALA A 312 3.75 15.50 -6.59
N ASN A 313 3.98 14.63 -7.57
CA ASN A 313 2.91 13.88 -8.24
C ASN A 313 2.17 12.93 -7.29
N PHE A 314 2.87 12.29 -6.35
CA PHE A 314 2.22 11.47 -5.32
C PHE A 314 1.32 12.30 -4.40
N SER A 315 1.77 13.51 -4.04
CA SER A 315 0.97 14.46 -3.25
C SER A 315 -0.28 14.93 -4.01
N ILE A 316 -0.14 15.19 -5.32
CA ILE A 316 -1.28 15.51 -6.20
C ILE A 316 -2.23 14.32 -6.31
N TYR A 317 -1.72 13.10 -6.53
CA TYR A 317 -2.53 11.89 -6.59
C TYR A 317 -3.37 11.69 -5.33
N GLN A 318 -2.78 11.87 -4.15
CA GLN A 318 -3.52 11.81 -2.89
C GLN A 318 -4.61 12.87 -2.82
N LYS A 319 -4.29 14.13 -3.17
CA LYS A 319 -5.26 15.23 -3.17
C LYS A 319 -6.41 14.99 -4.15
N GLU A 320 -6.10 14.61 -5.40
CA GLU A 320 -7.10 14.33 -6.42
C GLU A 320 -8.02 13.17 -6.02
N ASN A 321 -7.49 12.14 -5.36
CA ASN A 321 -8.32 11.03 -4.88
C ASN A 321 -9.30 11.47 -3.79
N VAL A 322 -8.86 12.34 -2.87
CA VAL A 322 -9.74 12.95 -1.86
C VAL A 322 -10.77 13.88 -2.53
N ASP A 323 -10.35 14.71 -3.47
CA ASP A 323 -11.23 15.63 -4.20
C ASP A 323 -12.29 14.86 -5.01
N LYS A 324 -11.90 13.79 -5.71
CA LYS A 324 -12.83 12.90 -6.44
C LYS A 324 -13.84 12.25 -5.50
N TYR A 325 -13.39 11.78 -4.33
CA TYR A 325 -14.29 11.23 -3.32
C TYR A 325 -15.32 12.26 -2.85
N ILE A 326 -14.87 13.49 -2.55
CA ILE A 326 -15.76 14.59 -2.16
C ILE A 326 -16.72 14.97 -3.29
N GLU A 327 -16.24 15.03 -4.53
CA GLU A 327 -17.07 15.33 -5.71
C GLU A 327 -18.18 14.30 -5.89
N VAL A 328 -17.86 13.01 -5.80
CA VAL A 328 -18.85 11.93 -5.86
C VAL A 328 -19.87 12.08 -4.74
N LYS A 329 -19.43 12.33 -3.49
CA LYS A 329 -20.32 12.56 -2.34
C LYS A 329 -21.26 13.75 -2.55
N ASN A 330 -20.75 14.87 -3.07
CA ASN A 330 -21.55 16.06 -3.34
C ASN A 330 -22.58 15.81 -4.45
N LYS A 331 -22.16 15.20 -5.56
CA LYS A 331 -23.08 14.83 -6.66
C LYS A 331 -24.20 13.92 -6.20
N MET A 332 -23.92 12.95 -5.33
CA MET A 332 -24.95 12.10 -4.73
C MET A 332 -25.94 12.92 -3.88
N THR A 333 -25.43 13.81 -3.04
CA THR A 333 -26.26 14.66 -2.17
C THR A 333 -27.15 15.60 -2.97
N GLU A 334 -26.61 16.20 -4.04
CA GLU A 334 -27.36 17.03 -4.98
C GLU A 334 -28.46 16.23 -5.69
N PHE A 335 -28.14 15.03 -6.17
CA PHE A 335 -29.12 14.16 -6.83
C PHE A 335 -30.22 13.71 -5.86
N LEU A 336 -29.89 13.35 -4.62
CA LEU A 336 -30.88 13.03 -3.59
C LEU A 336 -31.78 14.23 -3.27
N THR A 337 -31.19 15.43 -3.15
CA THR A 337 -31.92 16.67 -2.93
C THR A 337 -32.87 16.97 -4.09
N LYS A 338 -32.42 16.71 -5.34
CA LYS A 338 -33.24 16.82 -6.54
C LYS A 338 -34.41 15.83 -6.54
N LEU A 339 -34.20 14.56 -6.18
CA LEU A 339 -35.29 13.58 -6.04
C LEU A 339 -36.31 14.02 -4.98
N ILE A 340 -35.84 14.56 -3.85
CA ILE A 340 -36.74 15.11 -2.82
C ILE A 340 -37.53 16.32 -3.38
N ALA A 341 -36.88 17.21 -4.13
CA ALA A 341 -37.58 18.33 -4.78
C ALA A 341 -38.63 17.84 -5.81
N GLU A 342 -38.29 16.87 -6.66
CA GLU A 342 -39.22 16.27 -7.63
C GLU A 342 -40.45 15.66 -6.93
N SER A 343 -40.28 15.08 -5.73
CA SER A 343 -41.41 14.57 -4.94
C SER A 343 -42.41 15.67 -4.55
N ARG A 344 -41.93 16.88 -4.23
CA ARG A 344 -42.77 18.05 -3.96
C ARG A 344 -43.53 18.48 -5.22
N ASP A 345 -42.87 18.45 -6.37
CA ASP A 345 -43.51 18.77 -7.66
C ASP A 345 -44.59 17.75 -8.04
N ILE A 346 -44.42 16.47 -7.68
CA ILE A 346 -45.49 15.47 -7.81
C ILE A 346 -46.72 15.91 -7.01
N VAL A 347 -46.56 16.25 -5.73
CA VAL A 347 -47.67 16.70 -4.87
C VAL A 347 -48.32 17.98 -5.41
N LEU A 348 -47.53 18.98 -5.80
CA LEU A 348 -48.04 20.22 -6.39
C LEU A 348 -48.78 19.97 -7.71
N SER A 349 -48.32 19.03 -8.53
CA SER A 349 -49.01 18.66 -9.78
C SER A 349 -50.40 18.08 -9.51
N ILE A 350 -50.55 17.24 -8.48
CA ILE A 350 -51.85 16.69 -8.06
C ILE A 350 -52.79 17.83 -7.64
N VAL A 351 -52.31 18.76 -6.82
CA VAL A 351 -53.10 19.93 -6.37
C VAL A 351 -53.55 20.77 -7.55
N ASN A 352 -52.65 21.05 -8.51
CA ASN A 352 -52.96 21.85 -9.69
C ASN A 352 -53.96 21.15 -10.62
N ASP A 353 -53.78 19.85 -10.86
CA ASP A 353 -54.66 19.10 -11.75
C ASP A 353 -56.05 18.92 -11.13
N ILE A 354 -56.16 18.66 -9.82
CA ILE A 354 -57.45 18.71 -9.11
C ILE A 354 -58.04 20.12 -9.15
N GLY A 355 -57.22 21.17 -8.93
CA GLY A 355 -57.61 22.58 -9.02
C GLY A 355 -58.28 22.93 -10.35
N LYS A 356 -57.73 22.48 -11.47
CA LYS A 356 -58.33 22.65 -12.81
C LYS A 356 -59.69 21.99 -12.91
N ASN A 357 -59.83 20.78 -12.35
CA ASN A 357 -61.11 20.08 -12.29
C ASN A 357 -62.13 20.84 -11.42
N ILE A 358 -61.71 21.42 -10.28
CA ILE A 358 -62.53 22.29 -9.43
C ILE A 358 -63.06 23.48 -10.22
N ILE A 359 -62.16 24.20 -10.89
CA ILE A 359 -62.50 25.39 -11.68
C ILE A 359 -63.49 25.03 -12.79
N ALA A 360 -63.28 23.92 -13.50
CA ALA A 360 -64.20 23.46 -14.54
C ALA A 360 -65.60 23.19 -14.00
N PHE A 361 -65.71 22.54 -12.83
CA PHE A 361 -66.98 22.29 -12.16
C PHE A 361 -67.71 23.56 -11.74
N PHE A 362 -67.01 24.46 -11.04
CA PHE A 362 -67.61 25.72 -10.60
C PHE A 362 -68.02 26.60 -11.78
N SER A 363 -67.22 26.62 -12.85
CA SER A 363 -67.53 27.36 -14.07
C SER A 363 -68.81 26.83 -14.73
N PHE A 364 -68.97 25.51 -14.78
CA PHE A 364 -70.20 24.89 -15.27
C PHE A 364 -71.42 25.24 -14.38
N ILE A 365 -71.31 25.03 -13.07
CA ILE A 365 -72.40 25.33 -12.12
C ILE A 365 -72.81 26.81 -12.19
N LEU A 366 -71.83 27.72 -12.20
CA LEU A 366 -72.06 29.15 -12.31
C LEU A 366 -72.76 29.51 -13.62
N THR A 367 -72.33 28.92 -14.74
CA THR A 367 -72.97 29.12 -16.05
C THR A 367 -74.43 28.66 -16.03
N VAL A 368 -74.70 27.47 -15.50
CA VAL A 368 -76.08 26.94 -15.36
C VAL A 368 -76.93 27.87 -14.47
N PHE A 369 -76.37 28.36 -13.37
CA PHE A 369 -77.08 29.26 -12.46
C PHE A 369 -77.39 30.64 -13.09
N ILE A 370 -76.42 31.24 -13.78
CA ILE A 370 -76.60 32.51 -14.49
C ILE A 370 -77.67 32.36 -15.59
N CYS A 371 -77.57 31.33 -16.42
CA CYS A 371 -78.58 31.04 -17.44
C CYS A 371 -79.98 30.81 -16.82
N GLY A 372 -80.03 30.18 -15.64
CA GLY A 372 -81.27 29.99 -14.88
C GLY A 372 -81.94 31.31 -14.49
N ILE A 373 -81.19 32.24 -13.87
CA ILE A 373 -81.69 33.56 -13.48
C ILE A 373 -82.16 34.39 -14.67
N MET A 374 -81.47 34.28 -15.81
CA MET A 374 -81.83 35.01 -17.04
C MET A 374 -83.07 34.43 -17.74
N SER A 375 -83.58 33.27 -17.31
CA SER A 375 -84.76 32.65 -17.92
C SER A 375 -86.06 33.29 -17.40
N GLU A 376 -87.10 33.35 -18.25
CA GLU A 376 -88.42 33.91 -17.90
C GLU A 376 -89.13 33.17 -16.74
N LYS A 377 -88.66 31.96 -16.37
CA LYS A 377 -89.21 31.14 -15.28
C LYS A 377 -88.49 31.33 -13.92
N GLY A 378 -87.45 32.16 -13.87
CA GLY A 378 -86.65 32.35 -12.66
C GLY A 378 -85.92 31.08 -12.21
N LEU A 379 -85.78 30.88 -10.89
CA LEU A 379 -85.09 29.70 -10.32
C LEU A 379 -85.91 28.40 -10.42
N GLU A 380 -87.20 28.47 -10.76
CA GLU A 380 -88.05 27.30 -10.94
C GLU A 380 -87.83 26.67 -12.32
N GLY A 381 -87.35 25.43 -12.35
CA GLY A 381 -87.10 24.70 -13.59
C GLY A 381 -85.72 24.91 -14.22
N ILE A 382 -84.72 25.39 -13.47
CA ILE A 382 -83.32 25.54 -13.95
C ILE A 382 -82.76 24.20 -14.46
N PHE A 383 -83.06 23.10 -13.77
CA PHE A 383 -82.61 21.77 -14.14
C PHE A 383 -83.60 21.10 -15.10
N THR A 384 -83.61 21.53 -16.37
CA THR A 384 -84.32 20.81 -17.44
C THR A 384 -83.72 19.42 -17.67
N LYS A 385 -84.40 18.58 -18.45
CA LYS A 385 -83.93 17.23 -18.79
C LYS A 385 -82.53 17.26 -19.41
N GLU A 386 -82.30 18.22 -20.32
CA GLU A 386 -81.03 18.39 -21.03
C GLU A 386 -79.93 18.86 -20.07
N VAL A 387 -80.20 19.88 -19.25
CA VAL A 387 -79.24 20.40 -18.25
C VAL A 387 -78.87 19.34 -17.22
N THR A 388 -79.84 18.54 -16.78
CA THR A 388 -79.62 17.42 -15.84
C THR A 388 -78.73 16.35 -16.46
N ALA A 389 -78.96 15.98 -17.73
CA ALA A 389 -78.14 15.01 -18.44
C ALA A 389 -76.68 15.49 -18.63
N PHE A 390 -76.48 16.75 -19.03
CA PHE A 390 -75.14 17.35 -19.13
C PHE A 390 -74.44 17.42 -17.78
N SER A 391 -75.17 17.71 -16.70
CA SER A 391 -74.61 17.75 -15.34
C SER A 391 -74.10 16.36 -14.89
N TYR A 392 -74.84 15.29 -15.19
CA TYR A 392 -74.36 13.93 -14.93
C TYR A 392 -73.17 13.55 -15.82
N LEU A 393 -73.16 13.95 -17.09
CA LEU A 393 -72.03 13.71 -17.98
C LEU A 393 -70.75 14.37 -17.45
N ILE A 394 -70.85 15.59 -16.92
CA ILE A 394 -69.73 16.29 -16.29
C ILE A 394 -69.28 15.59 -15.01
N CYS A 395 -70.21 15.10 -14.18
CA CYS A 395 -69.87 14.27 -13.01
C CYS A 395 -69.08 13.02 -13.40
N VAL A 396 -69.52 12.29 -14.43
CA VAL A 396 -68.81 11.10 -14.94
C VAL A 396 -67.45 11.48 -15.54
N GLY A 397 -67.38 12.55 -16.34
CA GLY A 397 -66.12 13.05 -16.91
C GLY A 397 -65.10 13.41 -15.84
N SER A 398 -65.54 13.96 -14.70
CA SER A 398 -64.67 14.25 -13.56
C SER A 398 -64.12 13.01 -12.88
N LEU A 399 -64.95 11.97 -12.72
CA LEU A 399 -64.51 10.71 -12.15
C LEU A 399 -63.45 10.04 -13.05
N ILE A 400 -63.64 10.11 -14.37
CA ILE A 400 -62.64 9.65 -15.35
C ILE A 400 -61.35 10.48 -15.22
N TYR A 401 -61.45 11.80 -15.12
CA TYR A 401 -60.29 12.68 -14.96
C TYR A 401 -59.48 12.37 -13.69
N VAL A 402 -60.17 12.09 -12.58
CA VAL A 402 -59.54 11.66 -11.31
C VAL A 402 -58.84 10.31 -11.46
N ALA A 403 -59.44 9.37 -12.20
CA ALA A 403 -58.80 8.08 -12.50
C ALA A 403 -57.51 8.26 -13.32
N ILE A 404 -57.52 9.18 -14.30
CA ILE A 404 -56.33 9.54 -15.08
C ILE A 404 -55.24 10.15 -14.17
N ILE A 405 -55.60 11.10 -13.29
CA ILE A 405 -54.65 11.68 -12.32
C ILE A 405 -54.03 10.59 -11.43
N HIS A 406 -54.84 9.63 -10.98
CA HIS A 406 -54.36 8.51 -10.17
C HIS A 406 -53.30 7.69 -10.91
N PHE A 407 -53.56 7.32 -12.17
CA PHE A 407 -52.61 6.56 -13.00
C PHE A 407 -51.31 7.34 -13.27
N ILE A 408 -51.43 8.61 -13.67
CA ILE A 408 -50.25 9.47 -13.92
C ILE A 408 -49.40 9.62 -12.65
N THR A 409 -50.04 9.77 -11.48
CA THR A 409 -49.32 9.89 -10.22
C THR A 409 -48.57 8.61 -9.87
N ASN A 410 -49.16 7.43 -10.10
CA ASN A 410 -48.48 6.16 -9.86
C ASN A 410 -47.22 6.03 -10.73
N PHE A 411 -47.34 6.36 -12.02
CA PHE A 411 -46.19 6.36 -12.93
C PHE A 411 -45.06 7.31 -12.46
N LYS A 412 -45.41 8.51 -11.98
CA LYS A 412 -44.42 9.46 -11.44
C LYS A 412 -43.73 8.94 -10.17
N VAL A 413 -44.47 8.28 -9.28
CA VAL A 413 -43.94 7.68 -8.04
C VAL A 413 -43.02 6.50 -8.34
N GLU A 414 -43.38 5.65 -9.29
CA GLU A 414 -42.54 4.53 -9.73
C GLU A 414 -41.21 5.03 -10.31
N LYS A 415 -41.28 6.03 -11.21
CA LYS A 415 -40.09 6.64 -11.80
C LYS A 415 -39.17 7.29 -10.76
N LEU A 416 -39.72 7.87 -9.69
CA LEU A 416 -38.95 8.40 -8.57
C LEU A 416 -38.17 7.28 -7.85
N LYS A 417 -38.83 6.15 -7.61
CA LYS A 417 -38.22 4.97 -6.96
C LYS A 417 -37.12 4.36 -7.83
N ASP A 418 -37.37 4.20 -9.12
CA ASP A 418 -36.39 3.68 -10.08
C ASP A 418 -35.16 4.58 -10.16
N SER A 419 -35.36 5.91 -10.18
CA SER A 419 -34.27 6.88 -10.23
C SER A 419 -33.39 6.83 -8.97
N TYR A 420 -34.00 6.60 -7.80
CA TYR A 420 -33.27 6.39 -6.55
C TYR A 420 -32.47 5.08 -6.57
N ASN A 421 -33.10 3.96 -6.97
CA ASN A 421 -32.45 2.65 -7.02
C ASN A 421 -31.29 2.65 -8.03
N ALA A 422 -31.48 3.24 -9.21
CA ALA A 422 -30.43 3.37 -10.21
C ALA A 422 -29.24 4.18 -9.68
N LEU A 423 -29.47 5.24 -8.90
CA LEU A 423 -28.40 5.99 -8.25
C LEU A 423 -27.66 5.13 -7.22
N LYS A 424 -28.40 4.35 -6.42
CA LYS A 424 -27.86 3.46 -5.38
C LYS A 424 -26.96 2.37 -5.98
N GLU A 425 -27.42 1.73 -7.06
CA GLU A 425 -26.67 0.67 -7.78
C GLU A 425 -25.43 1.21 -8.49
N ASN A 426 -25.54 2.35 -9.18
CA ASN A 426 -24.40 2.96 -9.90
C ASN A 426 -23.25 3.38 -8.98
N ASN A 427 -23.48 3.41 -7.66
CA ASN A 427 -22.50 3.80 -6.67
C ASN A 427 -22.23 2.72 -5.61
N ASP A 428 -22.52 1.45 -5.91
CA ASP A 428 -22.30 0.32 -5.00
C ASP A 428 -20.82 0.15 -4.60
N PHE A 429 -19.88 0.73 -5.35
CA PHE A 429 -18.45 0.78 -4.97
C PHE A 429 -18.17 1.53 -3.66
N LEU A 430 -19.13 2.35 -3.16
CA LEU A 430 -19.04 3.05 -1.88
C LEU A 430 -19.84 2.37 -0.76
N LYS A 431 -20.46 1.21 -1.00
CA LYS A 431 -21.40 0.55 -0.08
C LYS A 431 -20.88 0.34 1.34
N ASP A 432 -19.59 0.06 1.48
CA ASP A 432 -18.96 -0.21 2.79
C ASP A 432 -18.54 1.07 3.55
N THR A 433 -18.90 2.25 3.04
CA THR A 433 -18.61 3.53 3.69
C THR A 433 -19.78 4.00 4.55
N LYS A 434 -19.51 4.54 5.74
CA LYS A 434 -20.56 5.12 6.61
C LYS A 434 -21.32 6.23 5.90
N GLU A 435 -20.63 6.99 5.05
CA GLU A 435 -21.20 8.08 4.26
C GLU A 435 -22.22 7.57 3.23
N TYR A 436 -22.06 6.36 2.69
CA TYR A 436 -23.05 5.74 1.80
C TYR A 436 -24.34 5.43 2.55
N GLU A 437 -24.25 4.89 3.77
CA GLU A 437 -25.42 4.64 4.63
C GLU A 437 -26.13 5.95 5.02
N GLU A 438 -25.36 7.03 5.29
CA GLU A 438 -25.92 8.34 5.60
C GLU A 438 -26.65 8.99 4.40
N VAL A 439 -26.13 8.80 3.18
CA VAL A 439 -26.72 9.37 1.96
C VAL A 439 -27.92 8.54 1.48
N PHE A 440 -27.81 7.22 1.47
CA PHE A 440 -28.85 6.30 0.98
C PHE A 440 -29.71 5.74 2.11
N ASP A 441 -30.52 6.62 2.72
CA ASP A 441 -31.55 6.22 3.68
C ASP A 441 -32.85 5.79 2.95
N ASP A 442 -33.01 4.47 2.77
CA ASP A 442 -34.23 3.88 2.19
C ASP A 442 -35.48 4.35 2.94
N GLN A 443 -35.41 4.56 4.26
CA GLN A 443 -36.55 5.03 5.05
C GLN A 443 -36.97 6.44 4.65
N LYS A 444 -36.04 7.29 4.24
CA LYS A 444 -36.33 8.68 3.83
C LYS A 444 -37.13 8.71 2.53
N ILE A 445 -36.76 7.87 1.56
CA ILE A 445 -37.50 7.74 0.30
C ILE A 445 -38.85 7.06 0.53
N GLU A 446 -38.91 6.01 1.34
CA GLU A 446 -40.17 5.36 1.70
C GLU A 446 -41.14 6.32 2.41
N LYS A 447 -40.65 7.14 3.35
CA LYS A 447 -41.44 8.19 4.01
C LYS A 447 -41.94 9.23 3.00
N THR A 448 -41.11 9.63 2.05
CA THR A 448 -41.47 10.58 0.99
C THR A 448 -42.58 10.02 0.09
N ILE A 449 -42.46 8.76 -0.34
CA ILE A 449 -43.48 8.06 -1.13
C ILE A 449 -44.78 7.91 -0.33
N ALA A 450 -44.67 7.54 0.96
CA ALA A 450 -45.83 7.43 1.84
C ALA A 450 -46.56 8.78 2.01
N GLU A 451 -45.83 9.88 2.10
CA GLU A 451 -46.38 11.23 2.17
C GLU A 451 -47.11 11.64 0.89
N ILE A 452 -46.52 11.37 -0.28
CA ILE A 452 -47.20 11.56 -1.59
C ILE A 452 -48.49 10.77 -1.62
N ASN A 453 -48.45 9.49 -1.28
CA ASN A 453 -49.61 8.60 -1.31
C ASN A 453 -50.72 9.06 -0.35
N LYS A 454 -50.35 9.52 0.85
CA LYS A 454 -51.26 10.06 1.86
C LYS A 454 -51.93 11.36 1.37
N ASN A 455 -51.17 12.28 0.80
CA ASN A 455 -51.69 13.54 0.27
C ASN A 455 -52.57 13.30 -0.97
N ARG A 456 -52.17 12.39 -1.87
CA ARG A 456 -52.98 11.93 -3.00
C ARG A 456 -54.33 11.40 -2.55
N PHE A 457 -54.34 10.48 -1.58
CA PHE A 457 -55.58 9.87 -1.10
C PHE A 457 -56.52 10.91 -0.49
N ARG A 458 -56.00 11.82 0.34
CA ARG A 458 -56.77 12.92 0.94
C ARG A 458 -57.42 13.81 -0.12
N LEU A 459 -56.65 14.27 -1.10
CA LEU A 459 -57.14 15.18 -2.14
C LEU A 459 -58.17 14.52 -3.06
N ILE A 460 -57.92 13.27 -3.49
CA ILE A 460 -58.85 12.50 -4.31
C ILE A 460 -60.16 12.25 -3.55
N TRP A 461 -60.11 11.85 -2.28
CA TRP A 461 -61.33 11.62 -1.49
C TRP A 461 -62.13 12.88 -1.25
N LEU A 462 -61.47 13.99 -0.91
CA LEU A 462 -62.13 15.28 -0.78
C LEU A 462 -62.87 15.64 -2.06
N TRP A 463 -62.26 15.40 -3.21
CA TRP A 463 -62.87 15.65 -4.51
C TRP A 463 -64.04 14.70 -4.83
N ILE A 464 -63.90 13.40 -4.55
CA ILE A 464 -64.99 12.42 -4.72
C ILE A 464 -66.20 12.79 -3.86
N ILE A 465 -65.98 13.20 -2.60
CA ILE A 465 -67.05 13.67 -1.71
C ILE A 465 -67.73 14.91 -2.30
N MET A 466 -66.95 15.83 -2.87
CA MET A 466 -67.51 17.03 -3.51
C MET A 466 -68.37 16.69 -4.73
N ILE A 467 -67.91 15.79 -5.61
CA ILE A 467 -68.71 15.29 -6.75
C ILE A 467 -70.00 14.63 -6.23
N PHE A 468 -69.90 13.82 -5.19
CA PHE A 468 -71.06 13.14 -4.59
C PHE A 468 -72.09 14.14 -4.05
N LEU A 469 -71.65 15.19 -3.35
CA LEU A 469 -72.52 16.26 -2.88
C LEU A 469 -73.24 16.96 -4.04
N VAL A 470 -72.51 17.31 -5.11
CA VAL A 470 -73.09 17.91 -6.32
C VAL A 470 -74.11 16.97 -6.96
N PHE A 471 -73.80 15.68 -7.06
CA PHE A 471 -74.71 14.67 -7.58
C PHE A 471 -76.01 14.56 -6.77
N VAL A 472 -75.92 14.59 -5.43
CA VAL A 472 -77.07 14.58 -4.53
C VAL A 472 -77.91 15.85 -4.71
N VAL A 473 -77.28 17.03 -4.78
CA VAL A 473 -77.98 18.30 -5.01
C VAL A 473 -78.76 18.29 -6.32
N ILE A 474 -78.13 17.84 -7.43
CA ILE A 474 -78.80 17.68 -8.72
C ILE A 474 -79.98 16.71 -8.61
N SER A 475 -79.80 15.59 -7.88
CA SER A 475 -80.84 14.57 -7.72
C SER A 475 -82.06 15.05 -6.92
N ILE A 476 -81.89 16.01 -6.01
CA ILE A 476 -82.98 16.60 -5.21
C ILE A 476 -83.70 17.70 -6.01
N LEU A 477 -82.93 18.60 -6.65
CA LEU A 477 -83.46 19.78 -7.32
C LEU A 477 -84.07 19.50 -8.70
N SER A 478 -83.60 18.45 -9.39
CA SER A 478 -84.14 18.09 -10.71
C SER A 478 -85.38 17.20 -10.59
N ASP A 479 -86.44 17.52 -11.34
CA ASP A 479 -87.59 16.63 -11.51
C ASP A 479 -87.25 15.34 -12.27
N TYR A 480 -86.12 15.35 -12.98
CA TYR A 480 -85.53 14.20 -13.68
C TYR A 480 -84.35 13.59 -12.88
N GLY A 481 -84.26 13.89 -11.58
CA GLY A 481 -83.23 13.38 -10.69
C GLY A 481 -83.21 11.84 -10.60
N ALA A 482 -82.02 11.28 -10.37
CA ALA A 482 -81.81 9.83 -10.33
C ALA A 482 -82.68 9.12 -9.27
N SER A 483 -82.96 9.79 -8.14
CA SER A 483 -83.81 9.29 -7.05
C SER A 483 -85.29 9.19 -7.45
N LYS A 484 -85.84 10.19 -8.15
CA LYS A 484 -87.21 10.17 -8.69
C LYS A 484 -87.35 9.17 -9.83
N TRP A 485 -86.31 9.04 -10.67
CA TRP A 485 -86.25 8.01 -11.72
C TRP A 485 -86.19 6.59 -11.13
N LEU A 486 -85.34 6.32 -10.14
CA LEU A 486 -85.27 5.04 -9.41
C LEU A 486 -86.58 4.72 -8.68
N ALA A 487 -87.22 5.72 -8.04
CA ALA A 487 -88.52 5.53 -7.41
C ALA A 487 -89.63 5.20 -8.42
N SER A 488 -89.60 5.83 -9.61
CA SER A 488 -90.49 5.52 -10.73
C SER A 488 -90.23 4.13 -11.30
N PHE A 489 -88.96 3.74 -11.46
CA PHE A 489 -88.54 2.42 -11.93
C PHE A 489 -88.90 1.32 -10.94
N ILE A 490 -88.68 1.51 -9.64
CA ILE A 490 -89.10 0.56 -8.59
C ILE A 490 -90.63 0.43 -8.53
N LYS A 491 -91.38 1.52 -8.72
CA LYS A 491 -92.86 1.46 -8.87
C LYS A 491 -93.27 0.67 -10.11
N MET A 492 -92.57 0.87 -11.23
CA MET A 492 -92.82 0.16 -12.49
C MET A 492 -92.49 -1.35 -12.38
N VAL A 493 -91.38 -1.72 -11.73
CA VAL A 493 -90.99 -3.12 -11.47
C VAL A 493 -91.97 -3.80 -10.50
N LYS A 494 -92.42 -3.11 -9.43
CA LYS A 494 -93.47 -3.63 -8.54
C LYS A 494 -94.83 -3.79 -9.24
N GLY A 495 -95.10 -3.04 -10.30
CA GLY A 495 -96.29 -3.20 -11.14
C GLY A 495 -96.23 -4.41 -12.08
N PHE A 496 -95.04 -4.91 -12.39
CA PHE A 496 -94.83 -6.10 -13.23
C PHE A 496 -94.85 -7.43 -12.46
N VAL A 497 -94.72 -7.40 -11.13
CA VAL A 497 -94.72 -8.60 -10.26
C VAL A 497 -96.12 -8.82 -9.62
N LYS A 498 -97.19 -8.37 -10.27
CA LYS A 498 -98.56 -8.53 -9.78
C LYS A 498 -99.44 -9.23 -10.79
#